data_AF-A0A7W6HID7-F1
#
_entry.id   AF-A0A7W6HID7-F1
#
_cell.length_a   1.000
_cell.length_b   1.000
_cell.length_c   1.000
_cell.angle_alpha   90.00
_cell.angle_beta   90.00
_cell.angle_gamma   90.00
#
_symmetry.space_group_name_H-M   'P 1'
#
loop_
_entity.id
_entity.type
_entity.pdbx_description
1 polymer ?
#
loop_
_entity_poly.entity_id
_entity_poly.type
_entity_poly.pdbx_seq_one_letter_code
_entity_poly.pdbx_strand_id
1 'polypeptide(L)' 'MAHLSGTDRAQLLLLPEAVDDYVGQDNPVRFIEAFVDGLDLAAAPVPW' A
#
# COMPACT_ATOMS: atom_id res chain seq x y z
N MET A 1 -19.27 -9.95 9.65
CA MET A 1 -17.98 -9.42 9.18
C MET A 1 -17.80 -9.86 7.73
N ALA A 2 -17.91 -8.92 6.78
CA ALA A 2 -17.67 -9.23 5.38
C ALA A 2 -16.14 -9.37 5.20
N HIS A 3 -15.67 -10.56 4.86
CA HIS A 3 -14.29 -10.76 4.46
C HIS A 3 -14.20 -10.48 2.96
N LEU A 4 -13.14 -9.79 2.53
CA LEU A 4 -12.85 -9.62 1.11
C LEU A 4 -12.21 -10.92 0.61
N SER A 5 -12.85 -11.57 -0.35
CA SER A 5 -12.22 -12.69 -1.06
C SER A 5 -11.11 -12.14 -1.95
N GLY A 6 -9.86 -12.53 -1.65
CA GLY A 6 -8.70 -12.21 -2.48
C GLY A 6 -8.62 -13.12 -3.71
N THR A 7 -7.78 -12.71 -4.66
CA THR A 7 -7.38 -13.56 -5.79
C THR A 7 -6.40 -14.64 -5.36
N ASP A 8 -6.35 -15.73 -6.12
CA ASP A 8 -5.40 -16.82 -5.92
C ASP A 8 -3.94 -16.31 -6.04
N ARG A 9 -3.04 -16.80 -5.18
CA ARG A 9 -1.66 -16.32 -5.09
C ARG A 9 -0.81 -16.68 -6.31
N ALA A 10 -1.17 -17.72 -7.06
CA ALA A 10 -0.48 -18.16 -8.26
C ALA A 10 -1.06 -17.57 -9.54
N GLN A 11 -2.17 -16.82 -9.46
CA GLN A 11 -2.77 -16.16 -10.60
C GLN A 11 -1.84 -15.08 -11.16
N LEU A 12 -1.60 -15.11 -12.48
CA LEU A 12 -0.90 -14.05 -13.17
C LEU A 12 -1.81 -12.80 -13.22
N LEU A 13 -1.33 -11.69 -12.67
CA LEU A 13 -2.01 -10.40 -12.73
C LEU A 13 -1.27 -9.48 -13.70
N LEU A 14 -2.01 -8.87 -14.62
CA LEU A 14 -1.51 -7.75 -15.42
C LEU A 14 -1.60 -6.50 -14.57
N LEU A 15 -0.52 -6.21 -13.84
CA LEU A 15 -0.44 -5.02 -13.02
C LEU A 15 -0.26 -3.76 -13.89
N PRO A 16 -0.76 -2.60 -13.45
CA PRO A 16 -0.45 -1.32 -14.09
C PRO A 16 1.06 -1.04 -14.09
N GLU A 17 1.49 -0.11 -14.93
CA GLU A 17 2.90 0.27 -15.05
C GLU A 17 3.43 0.98 -13.80
N ALA A 18 2.58 1.76 -13.13
CA ALA A 18 2.88 2.40 -11.86
C ALA A 18 1.89 1.99 -10.77
N VAL A 19 2.39 1.93 -9.53
CA VAL A 19 1.54 1.73 -8.34
C VAL A 19 0.50 2.85 -8.22
N ASP A 20 0.85 4.06 -8.65
CA ASP A 20 -0.05 5.21 -8.61
C ASP A 20 -1.29 5.03 -9.49
N ASP A 21 -1.16 4.29 -10.60
CA ASP A 21 -2.28 3.96 -11.48
C ASP A 21 -3.17 2.85 -10.91
N TYR A 22 -2.66 2.08 -9.95
CA TYR A 22 -3.41 1.08 -9.20
C TYR A 22 -4.09 1.66 -7.95
N VAL A 23 -3.46 2.65 -7.31
CA VAL A 23 -3.89 3.24 -6.04
C VAL A 23 -4.52 4.61 -6.28
N GLY A 24 -5.84 4.62 -6.50
CA GLY A 24 -6.62 5.85 -6.66
C GLY A 24 -6.56 6.79 -5.45
N GLN A 25 -6.92 8.06 -5.66
CA GLN A 25 -6.82 9.12 -4.63
C GLN A 25 -7.62 8.83 -3.36
N ASP A 26 -8.77 8.16 -3.47
CA ASP A 26 -9.62 7.81 -2.33
C ASP A 26 -9.18 6.51 -1.62
N ASN A 27 -8.08 5.89 -2.07
CA ASN A 27 -7.61 4.66 -1.46
C ASN A 27 -7.04 4.96 -0.06
N PRO A 28 -7.48 4.24 0.99
CA PRO A 28 -7.02 4.49 2.36
C PRO A 28 -5.51 4.34 2.54
N VAL A 29 -4.81 3.64 1.65
CA VAL A 29 -3.34 3.55 1.71
C VAL A 29 -2.66 4.91 1.46
N ARG A 30 -3.30 5.85 0.75
CA ARG A 30 -2.78 7.22 0.54
C ARG A 30 -2.68 8.01 1.85
N PHE A 31 -3.56 7.70 2.80
CA PHE A 31 -3.45 8.27 4.15
C PHE A 31 -2.18 7.79 4.87
N ILE A 32 -1.73 6.55 4.60
CA ILE A 32 -0.49 6.02 5.19
C ILE A 32 0.71 6.79 4.65
N GLU A 33 0.74 7.14 3.36
CA GLU A 33 1.81 7.98 2.80
C GLU A 33 1.91 9.33 3.53
N ALA A 34 0.79 10.05 3.66
CA ALA A 34 0.76 11.33 4.36
C ALA A 34 1.14 11.21 5.86
N PHE A 35 0.80 10.08 6.49
CA PHE A 35 1.21 9.79 7.87
C PHE A 35 2.73 9.56 7.97
N VAL A 36 3.30 8.77 7.06
CA VAL A 36 4.73 8.44 7.03
C VAL A 36 5.58 9.69 6.77
N ASP A 37 5.14 10.58 5.89
CA ASP A 37 5.82 11.85 5.61
C ASP A 37 5.95 12.76 6.84
N GLY A 38 5.06 12.60 7.82
CA GLY A 38 5.09 13.32 9.09
C GLY A 38 6.00 12.70 10.16
N LEU A 39 6.62 11.55 9.90
CA LEU A 39 7.45 10.84 10.88
C LEU A 39 8.95 11.12 10.66
N ASP A 40 9.69 11.25 11.76
CA ASP A 40 11.16 11.20 11.72
C ASP A 40 11.62 9.74 11.65
N LEU A 41 11.66 9.21 10.42
CA LEU A 41 12.08 7.83 10.16
C LEU A 41 13.56 7.59 10.48
N ALA A 42 14.39 8.64 10.48
CA ALA A 42 15.82 8.51 10.81
C ALA A 42 16.06 8.22 12.29
N ALA A 43 15.14 8.65 13.16
CA ALA A 43 15.15 8.33 14.57
C ALA A 43 14.51 6.97 14.91
N ALA A 44 13.88 6.30 13.93
CA ALA A 44 13.22 5.03 14.16
C ALA A 44 14.26 3.90 14.37
N PRO A 45 14.21 3.17 15.50
CA PRO A 45 15.08 2.01 15.72
C PRO A 45 14.51 0.82 14.95
N VAL A 46 14.71 0.80 13.63
CA VAL A 46 14.36 -0.34 12.78
C VAL A 46 15.60 -1.21 12.51
N PRO A 47 15.57 -2.51 12.82
CA PRO A 47 16.74 -3.39 12.72
C PRO A 47 16.90 -4.08 11.35
N TRP A 48 16.25 -3.57 10.29
CA TRP A 48 16.30 -4.15 8.94
C TRP A 48 16.91 -3.17 7.94
#